data_AF-A0A345I1S6-F1
#
_entry.id   AF-A0A345I1S6-F1
#
_cell.length_a   1.000
_cell.length_b   1.000
_cell.length_c   1.000
_cell.angle_alpha   90.00
_cell.angle_beta   90.00
_cell.angle_gamma   90.00
#
_symmetry.space_group_name_H-M   'P 1'
#
loop_
_entity.id
_entity.type
_entity.pdbx_description
1 polymer ?
#
loop_
_entity_poly.entity_id
_entity_poly.type
_entity_poly.pdbx_seq_one_letter_code
_entity_poly.pdbx_strand_id
1 'polypeptide(L)'
;MALAVGLLLGGGGVGAAWALSGDGDEPGARADAVAACAALDGFDESMYMTKGSAGEVAGHRWGAAYSLSRAAAAGDAAYKPLANAIQGASDRIMSTFEVDAEAKAGIRKARVLCADL
;
A
#
# COMPACT_ATOMS: atom_id res chain seq x y z
N MET A 1 -12.68 40.79 -40.62
CA MET A 1 -12.59 39.44 -41.21
C MET A 1 -11.14 38.99 -41.19
N ALA A 2 -10.80 38.00 -40.36
CA ALA A 2 -9.78 36.98 -40.63
C ALA A 2 -9.71 36.06 -39.40
N LEU A 3 -10.24 34.85 -39.58
CA LEU A 3 -10.20 33.74 -38.62
C LEU A 3 -8.77 33.20 -38.57
N ALA A 4 -8.19 33.10 -37.37
CA ALA A 4 -7.08 32.19 -37.10
C ALA A 4 -7.59 31.13 -36.10
N VAL A 5 -8.40 30.22 -36.65
CA VAL A 5 -8.64 28.89 -36.09
C VAL A 5 -7.31 28.13 -36.19
N GLY A 6 -6.74 27.72 -35.06
CA GLY A 6 -5.60 26.80 -35.08
C GLY A 6 -4.66 26.85 -33.87
N LEU A 7 -5.13 26.53 -32.67
CA LEU A 7 -4.36 25.71 -31.71
C LEU A 7 -5.25 25.11 -30.60
N LEU A 8 -6.36 24.50 -31.01
CA LEU A 8 -6.98 23.40 -30.26
C LEU A 8 -6.42 22.13 -30.90
N LEU A 9 -5.40 21.51 -30.30
CA LEU A 9 -5.07 20.07 -30.42
C LEU A 9 -3.76 19.77 -29.67
N GLY A 10 -3.91 19.17 -28.48
CA GLY A 10 -2.92 18.25 -27.88
C GLY A 10 -1.72 18.88 -27.16
N GLY A 11 -1.82 19.09 -25.85
CA GLY A 11 -0.59 19.30 -25.05
C GLY A 11 -0.72 19.99 -23.68
N GLY A 12 -1.92 20.31 -23.20
CA GLY A 12 -2.08 21.13 -21.98
C GLY A 12 -3.12 20.62 -20.98
N GLY A 13 -3.23 19.31 -20.77
CA GLY A 13 -4.34 18.72 -20.01
C GLY A 13 -3.99 17.72 -18.89
N VAL A 14 -2.71 17.57 -18.51
CA VAL A 14 -2.30 16.61 -17.45
C VAL A 14 -1.51 17.30 -16.32
N GLY A 15 -1.92 18.51 -15.93
CA GLY A 15 -1.30 19.23 -14.80
C GLY A 15 -2.27 19.64 -13.70
N ALA A 16 -3.58 19.73 -14.01
CA ALA A 16 -4.56 20.34 -13.10
C ALA A 16 -5.28 19.35 -12.17
N ALA A 17 -5.04 18.03 -12.31
CA ALA A 17 -5.71 17.04 -11.46
C ALA A 17 -5.13 16.94 -10.03
N TRP A 18 -3.90 17.43 -9.79
CA TRP A 18 -3.24 17.33 -8.49
C TRP A 18 -3.46 18.54 -7.57
N ALA A 19 -4.18 19.57 -8.02
CA ALA A 19 -4.31 20.85 -7.30
C ALA A 19 -5.59 20.99 -6.46
N LEU A 20 -6.44 19.94 -6.37
CA LEU A 20 -7.75 20.01 -5.70
C LEU A 20 -7.90 19.11 -4.46
N SER A 21 -6.82 18.47 -3.99
CA SER A 21 -6.77 17.82 -2.66
C SER A 21 -5.91 18.74 -1.78
N GLY A 22 -6.47 19.70 -1.04
CA GLY A 22 -7.44 19.49 0.02
C GLY A 22 -6.65 19.35 1.32
N ASP A 23 -6.43 20.47 2.01
CA ASP A 23 -5.65 20.64 3.23
C ASP A 23 -5.87 19.53 4.30
N GLY A 24 -4.83 18.74 4.59
CA GLY A 24 -4.73 17.93 5.83
C GLY A 24 -4.19 16.51 5.67
N ASP A 25 -4.44 15.84 4.54
CA ASP A 25 -3.86 14.55 4.16
C ASP A 25 -2.71 14.84 3.18
N GLU A 26 -1.46 14.45 3.47
CA GLU A 26 -0.47 14.43 2.37
C GLU A 26 -1.03 13.51 1.28
N PRO A 27 -1.23 13.97 0.03
CA PRO A 27 -1.97 13.24 -1.01
C PRO A 27 -1.49 11.81 -1.28
N GLY A 28 -0.28 11.46 -0.84
CA GLY A 28 0.29 10.11 -0.93
C GLY A 28 -0.11 9.16 0.20
N ALA A 29 -0.41 9.64 1.41
CA ALA A 29 -0.55 8.76 2.59
C ALA A 29 -1.73 7.80 2.47
N ARG A 30 -2.92 8.31 2.13
CA ARG A 30 -4.10 7.48 1.87
C ARG A 30 -3.88 6.53 0.68
N ALA A 31 -3.26 7.01 -0.39
CA ALA A 31 -2.99 6.20 -1.58
C ALA A 31 -2.05 5.02 -1.25
N ASP A 32 -1.00 5.27 -0.46
CA ASP A 32 -0.09 4.25 0.04
C ASP A 32 -0.81 3.26 0.97
N ALA A 33 -1.70 3.72 1.85
CA ALA A 33 -2.48 2.84 2.73
C ALA A 33 -3.39 1.89 1.92
N VAL A 34 -4.11 2.42 0.92
CA VAL A 34 -4.95 1.63 0.01
C VAL A 34 -4.11 0.62 -0.78
N ALA A 35 -2.97 1.06 -1.31
CA ALA A 35 -2.07 0.17 -2.05
C ALA A 35 -1.45 -0.91 -1.17
N ALA A 36 -1.12 -0.60 0.09
CA ALA A 36 -0.67 -1.57 1.08
C ALA A 36 -1.74 -2.63 1.35
N CYS A 37 -2.98 -2.21 1.54
CA CYS A 37 -4.11 -3.10 1.75
C CYS A 37 -4.40 -3.99 0.54
N ALA A 38 -4.32 -3.45 -0.67
CA ALA A 38 -4.46 -4.24 -1.90
C ALA A 38 -3.35 -5.31 -2.03
N ALA A 39 -2.11 -4.96 -1.67
CA ALA A 39 -1.01 -5.92 -1.65
C ALA A 39 -1.22 -7.00 -0.56
N LEU A 40 -1.73 -6.61 0.61
CA LEU A 40 -2.02 -7.51 1.73
C LEU A 40 -3.21 -8.46 1.43
N ASP A 41 -4.22 -8.00 0.70
CA ASP A 41 -5.34 -8.84 0.26
C ASP A 41 -4.86 -9.94 -0.70
N GLY A 42 -3.93 -9.59 -1.60
CA GLY A 42 -3.26 -10.57 -2.46
C GLY A 42 -2.23 -11.44 -1.74
N PHE A 43 -1.84 -11.15 -0.50
CA PHE A 43 -0.83 -11.92 0.19
C PHE A 43 -1.40 -13.25 0.71
N ASP A 44 -0.88 -14.36 0.19
CA ASP A 44 -1.17 -15.71 0.65
C ASP A 44 -0.07 -16.20 1.60
N GLU A 45 -0.40 -16.29 2.89
CA GLU A 45 0.54 -16.74 3.93
C GLU A 45 1.09 -18.14 3.67
N SER A 46 0.31 -19.02 3.04
CA SER A 46 0.71 -20.42 2.78
C SER A 46 1.77 -20.52 1.68
N MET A 47 1.83 -19.51 0.80
CA MET A 47 2.79 -19.46 -0.30
C MET A 47 4.10 -18.79 0.07
N TYR A 48 4.14 -18.01 1.16
CA TYR A 48 5.28 -17.15 1.50
C TYR A 48 6.63 -17.89 1.63
N MET A 49 6.62 -19.10 2.18
CA MET A 49 7.84 -19.93 2.33
C MET A 49 8.04 -20.97 1.22
N THR A 50 7.15 -20.97 0.21
CA THR A 50 7.24 -21.90 -0.92
C THR A 50 8.37 -21.48 -1.86
N LYS A 51 9.10 -22.43 -2.44
CA LYS A 51 10.13 -22.12 -3.44
C LYS A 51 9.51 -21.82 -4.81
N GLY A 52 10.20 -20.99 -5.60
CA GLY A 52 9.80 -20.65 -6.96
C GLY A 52 8.81 -19.48 -7.02
N SER A 53 8.20 -19.29 -8.19
CA SER A 53 7.42 -18.09 -8.51
C SER A 53 6.27 -17.80 -7.53
N ALA A 54 5.61 -18.84 -6.99
CA ALA A 54 4.53 -18.65 -6.03
C ALA A 54 5.01 -17.95 -4.74
N GLY A 55 6.16 -18.37 -4.20
CA GLY A 55 6.74 -17.74 -3.03
C GLY A 55 7.34 -16.37 -3.31
N GLU A 56 7.95 -16.18 -4.49
CA GLU A 56 8.42 -14.85 -4.92
C GLU A 56 7.26 -13.85 -5.00
N VAL A 57 6.13 -14.24 -5.61
CA VAL A 57 4.93 -13.41 -5.69
C VAL A 57 4.39 -13.10 -4.30
N ALA A 58 4.24 -14.11 -3.43
CA ALA A 58 3.79 -13.88 -2.06
C ALA A 58 4.75 -12.95 -1.30
N GLY A 59 6.06 -13.10 -1.49
CA GLY A 59 7.07 -12.27 -0.86
C GLY A 59 7.07 -10.82 -1.33
N HIS A 60 6.91 -10.58 -2.63
CA HIS A 60 6.77 -9.23 -3.16
C HIS A 60 5.48 -8.55 -2.70
N ARG A 61 4.36 -9.28 -2.62
CA ARG A 61 3.11 -8.75 -2.07
C ARG A 61 3.25 -8.36 -0.61
N TRP A 62 3.87 -9.22 0.21
CA TRP A 62 4.17 -8.89 1.61
C TRP A 62 5.10 -7.67 1.74
N GLY A 63 6.18 -7.63 0.98
CA GLY A 63 7.14 -6.50 0.99
C GLY A 63 6.52 -5.18 0.54
N ALA A 64 5.61 -5.21 -0.44
CA ALA A 64 4.83 -4.05 -0.86
C ALA A 64 3.91 -3.57 0.26
N ALA A 65 3.14 -4.46 0.89
CA ALA A 65 2.27 -4.13 2.02
C ALA A 65 3.06 -3.50 3.19
N TYR A 66 4.21 -4.06 3.52
CA TYR A 66 5.12 -3.53 4.54
C TYR A 66 5.63 -2.13 4.19
N SER A 67 6.13 -1.92 2.98
CA SER A 67 6.76 -0.65 2.60
C SER A 67 5.73 0.48 2.47
N LEU A 68 4.60 0.20 1.82
CA LEU A 68 3.55 1.18 1.58
C LEU A 68 2.82 1.56 2.87
N SER A 69 2.54 0.61 3.77
CA SER A 69 1.91 0.96 5.07
C SER A 69 2.81 1.88 5.90
N ARG A 70 4.14 1.71 5.84
CA ARG A 70 5.09 2.61 6.50
C ARG A 70 5.17 3.97 5.82
N ALA A 71 5.10 4.03 4.49
CA ALA A 71 5.00 5.30 3.76
C ALA A 71 3.73 6.06 4.16
N ALA A 72 2.59 5.37 4.19
CA ALA A 72 1.32 5.92 4.67
C ALA A 72 1.43 6.47 6.09
N ALA A 73 1.99 5.68 7.03
CA ALA A 73 2.16 6.11 8.42
C ALA A 73 3.16 7.26 8.62
N ALA A 74 4.09 7.45 7.68
CA ALA A 74 5.03 8.57 7.67
C ALA A 74 4.37 9.85 7.16
N GLY A 75 3.51 9.75 6.14
CA GLY A 75 2.72 10.88 5.62
C GLY A 75 1.53 11.27 6.49
N ASP A 76 0.91 10.31 7.19
CA ASP A 76 -0.16 10.55 8.16
C ASP A 76 -0.13 9.54 9.32
N ALA A 77 -0.08 10.06 10.54
CA ALA A 77 -0.06 9.27 11.76
C ALA A 77 -1.31 8.41 11.97
N ALA A 78 -2.45 8.71 11.32
CA ALA A 78 -3.66 7.91 11.36
C ALA A 78 -3.43 6.46 10.87
N TYR A 79 -2.46 6.24 9.97
CA TYR A 79 -2.14 4.91 9.42
C TYR A 79 -1.10 4.14 10.25
N LYS A 80 -0.59 4.69 11.35
CA LYS A 80 0.34 3.98 12.26
C LYS A 80 -0.16 2.62 12.75
N PRO A 81 -1.46 2.42 13.09
CA PRO A 81 -1.95 1.11 13.50
C PRO A 81 -1.76 0.04 12.43
N LEU A 82 -1.97 0.38 11.15
CA LEU A 82 -1.77 -0.52 10.01
C LEU A 82 -0.28 -0.89 9.88
N ALA A 83 0.59 0.12 9.83
CA ALA A 83 2.04 -0.08 9.73
C ALA A 83 2.58 -0.95 10.88
N ASN A 84 2.15 -0.69 12.12
CA ASN A 84 2.58 -1.43 13.29
C ASN A 84 2.10 -2.89 13.27
N ALA A 85 0.88 -3.15 12.79
CA ALA A 85 0.36 -4.52 12.68
C ALA A 85 1.17 -5.34 11.66
N ILE A 86 1.47 -4.76 10.50
CA ILE A 86 2.28 -5.41 9.46
C ILE A 86 3.73 -5.57 9.94
N GLN A 87 4.31 -4.55 10.58
CA GLN A 87 5.67 -4.61 11.12
C GLN A 87 5.79 -5.70 12.19
N GLY A 88 4.89 -5.76 13.16
CA GLY A 88 4.93 -6.78 14.21
C GLY A 88 4.84 -8.21 13.66
N ALA A 89 4.01 -8.43 12.64
CA ALA A 89 3.98 -9.71 11.93
C ALA A 89 5.31 -9.99 11.20
N SER A 90 5.90 -8.99 10.54
CA SER A 90 7.18 -9.13 9.85
C SER A 90 8.31 -9.46 10.82
N ASP A 91 8.38 -8.78 11.97
CA ASP A 91 9.36 -9.03 13.02
C ASP A 91 9.21 -10.46 13.59
N ARG A 92 7.97 -10.94 13.74
CA ARG A 92 7.70 -12.32 14.14
C ARG A 92 8.19 -13.32 13.09
N ILE A 93 7.91 -13.08 11.81
CA ILE A 93 8.36 -13.97 10.74
C ILE A 93 9.89 -13.96 10.62
N MET A 94 10.56 -12.81 10.76
CA MET A 94 12.02 -12.73 10.72
C MET A 94 12.69 -13.39 11.92
N SER A 95 12.07 -13.39 13.10
CA SER A 95 12.62 -14.02 14.30
C SER A 95 12.41 -15.53 14.34
N THR A 96 11.34 -16.04 13.72
CA THR A 96 11.01 -17.47 13.71
C THR A 96 11.33 -18.18 12.40
N PHE A 97 11.50 -17.42 11.31
CA PHE A 97 11.56 -17.91 9.94
C PHE A 97 10.29 -18.70 9.53
N GLU A 98 9.16 -18.42 10.16
CA GLU A 98 7.87 -19.08 9.92
C GLU A 98 6.69 -18.10 9.97
N VAL A 99 5.60 -18.42 9.26
CA VAL A 99 4.31 -17.70 9.41
C VAL A 99 3.46 -18.44 10.44
N ASP A 100 3.86 -18.31 11.69
CA ASP A 100 3.25 -19.02 12.82
C ASP A 100 1.91 -18.39 13.27
N ALA A 101 1.32 -18.90 14.35
CA ALA A 101 0.02 -18.43 14.85
C ALA A 101 0.02 -16.95 15.23
N GLU A 102 1.15 -16.42 15.72
CA GLU A 102 1.29 -15.05 16.19
C GLU A 102 1.48 -14.09 15.00
N ALA A 103 2.31 -14.49 14.01
CA ALA A 103 2.42 -13.79 12.74
C ALA A 103 1.06 -13.72 12.02
N LYS A 104 0.33 -14.85 11.96
CA LYS A 104 -1.04 -14.91 11.39
C LYS A 104 -2.02 -13.99 12.13
N ALA A 105 -1.89 -13.85 13.45
CA ALA A 105 -2.72 -12.94 14.22
C ALA A 105 -2.44 -11.47 13.84
N GLY A 106 -1.16 -11.10 13.68
CA GLY A 106 -0.77 -9.77 13.20
C GLY A 106 -1.28 -9.48 11.79
N ILE A 107 -1.17 -10.45 10.87
CA ILE A 107 -1.67 -10.33 9.49
C ILE A 107 -3.20 -10.15 9.48
N ARG A 108 -3.95 -10.95 10.25
CA ARG A 108 -5.40 -10.78 10.40
C ARG A 108 -5.77 -9.40 10.94
N LYS A 109 -5.04 -8.91 11.94
CA LYS A 109 -5.25 -7.56 12.48
C LYS A 109 -5.03 -6.49 11.42
N ALA A 110 -3.98 -6.62 10.61
CA ALA A 110 -3.74 -5.70 9.50
C ALA A 110 -4.88 -5.76 8.46
N ARG A 111 -5.40 -6.95 8.11
CA ARG A 111 -6.56 -7.09 7.21
C ARG A 111 -7.83 -6.45 7.79
N VAL A 112 -8.06 -6.53 9.10
CA VAL A 112 -9.19 -5.84 9.75
C VAL A 112 -9.05 -4.32 9.62
N LEU A 113 -7.85 -3.77 9.87
CA LEU A 113 -7.60 -2.33 9.72
C LEU A 113 -7.78 -1.86 8.27
N CYS A 114 -7.54 -2.73 7.29
CA CYS A 114 -7.81 -2.46 5.89
C CYS A 114 -9.30 -2.40 5.53
N ALA A 115 -10.18 -3.01 6.32
CA ALA A 115 -11.64 -2.96 6.06
C ALA A 115 -12.26 -1.60 6.42
N ASP A 116 -11.57 -0.81 7.25
CA ASP A 116 -12.03 0.49 7.75
C ASP A 116 -11.46 1.69 6.94
N LEU A 117 -10.82 1.43 5.80
CA LEU A 117 -10.06 2.39 4.98
C LEU A 117 -10.87 2.99 3.81
#